data_AF-A0A6P2CU87-F1
#
_entry.id   AF-A0A6P2CU87-F1
#
_cell.length_a   1.000
_cell.length_b   1.000
_cell.length_c   1.000
_cell.angle_alpha   90.00
_cell.angle_beta   90.00
_cell.angle_gamma   90.00
#
_symmetry.space_group_name_H-M   'P 1'
#
loop_
_entity.id
_entity.type
_entity.pdbx_description
1 polymer ?
#
loop_
_entity_poly.entity_id
_entity_poly.type
_entity_poly.pdbx_seq_one_letter_code
_entity_poly.pdbx_strand_id
1 'polypeptide(L)'
;MFALAFLALAADPLPLSLDTISVERARTLNGKPVIVTMFVAKPIDQLRGRTIVGAVDLPDGIERGAHLNGHCYNLEGTRITVTGTLWVIDHRAAFVDGVLVPAWTEIRVEEN
;
A
#
# COMPACT_ATOMS: atom_id res chain seq x y z
N MET A 1 14.07 -47.76 5.16
CA MET A 1 14.11 -46.42 4.56
C MET A 1 12.72 -45.83 4.61
N PHE A 2 12.43 -44.93 5.55
CA PHE A 2 11.18 -44.18 5.60
C PHE A 2 11.38 -42.89 4.81
N ALA A 3 10.69 -42.74 3.68
CA ALA A 3 10.62 -41.48 2.96
C ALA A 3 9.59 -40.59 3.66
N LEU A 4 10.07 -39.58 4.39
CA LEU A 4 9.22 -38.49 4.88
C LEU A 4 8.88 -37.58 3.70
N ALA A 5 7.65 -37.69 3.19
CA ALA A 5 7.09 -36.71 2.27
C ALA A 5 6.73 -35.44 3.07
N PHE A 6 7.51 -34.38 2.90
CA PHE A 6 7.12 -33.04 3.36
C PHE A 6 6.05 -32.50 2.41
N LEU A 7 4.77 -32.67 2.76
CA LEU A 7 3.71 -31.81 2.22
C LEU A 7 3.90 -30.42 2.85
N ALA A 8 4.59 -29.52 2.15
CA ALA A 8 4.51 -28.10 2.46
C ALA A 8 3.11 -27.63 2.06
N LEU A 9 2.23 -27.48 3.05
CA LEU A 9 0.96 -26.80 2.91
C LEU A 9 1.27 -25.35 2.53
N ALA A 10 1.19 -25.02 1.23
CA ALA A 10 1.23 -23.64 0.77
C ALA A 10 -0.07 -22.97 1.22
N ALA A 11 -0.10 -22.50 2.47
CA ALA A 11 -1.14 -21.60 2.91
C ALA A 11 -1.00 -20.32 2.08
N ASP A 12 -2.07 -19.94 1.36
CA ASP A 12 -2.11 -18.66 0.67
C ASP A 12 -1.76 -17.57 1.70
N PRO A 13 -0.80 -16.68 1.39
CA PRO A 13 -0.41 -15.65 2.34
C PRO A 13 -1.63 -14.78 2.65
N LEU A 14 -2.01 -14.75 3.93
CA LEU A 14 -3.10 -13.90 4.40
C LEU A 14 -2.83 -12.44 3.99
N PRO A 15 -3.84 -11.72 3.47
CA PRO A 15 -3.67 -10.32 3.10
C PRO A 15 -3.16 -9.49 4.28
N LEU A 16 -2.13 -8.69 4.05
CA LEU A 16 -1.61 -7.77 5.04
C LEU A 16 -2.52 -6.54 5.16
N SER A 17 -2.80 -6.09 6.38
CA SER A 17 -3.45 -4.79 6.58
C SER A 17 -2.49 -3.65 6.22
N LEU A 18 -2.77 -2.94 5.13
CA LEU A 18 -2.04 -1.73 4.76
C LEU A 18 -2.41 -0.55 5.68
N ASP A 19 -3.60 -0.54 6.26
CA ASP A 19 -4.07 0.53 7.16
C ASP A 19 -3.15 0.73 8.38
N THR A 20 -2.51 -0.36 8.83
CA THR A 20 -1.83 -0.42 10.13
C THR A 20 -0.40 -0.95 10.03
N ILE A 21 0.12 -1.19 8.82
CA ILE A 21 1.51 -1.66 8.68
C ILE A 21 2.48 -0.58 9.16
N SER A 22 3.47 -0.98 9.98
CA SER A 22 4.54 -0.09 10.41
C SER A 22 5.56 0.14 9.28
N VAL A 23 6.26 1.27 9.30
CA VAL A 23 7.29 1.56 8.30
C VAL A 23 8.44 0.55 8.35
N GLU A 24 8.81 0.03 9.52
CA GLU A 24 9.84 -1.00 9.68
C GLU A 24 9.43 -2.29 8.99
N ARG A 25 8.17 -2.72 9.19
CA ARG A 25 7.65 -3.91 8.53
C ARG A 25 7.57 -3.70 7.03
N ALA A 26 7.08 -2.54 6.59
CA ALA A 26 6.99 -2.19 5.18
C ALA A 26 8.37 -2.20 4.50
N ARG A 27 9.41 -1.69 5.16
CA ARG A 27 10.80 -1.74 4.65
C ARG A 27 11.31 -3.17 4.41
N THR A 28 10.88 -4.15 5.21
CA THR A 28 11.22 -5.57 4.96
C THR A 28 10.52 -6.16 3.72
N LEU A 29 9.47 -5.49 3.23
CA LEU A 29 8.64 -5.86 2.08
C LEU A 29 8.85 -4.95 0.87
N ASN A 30 9.71 -3.93 0.97
CA ASN A 30 9.93 -2.97 -0.11
C ASN A 30 10.39 -3.67 -1.40
N GLY A 31 9.71 -3.39 -2.51
CA GLY A 31 9.91 -4.00 -3.82
C GLY A 31 9.40 -5.44 -3.96
N LYS A 32 8.66 -5.98 -2.97
CA LYS A 32 8.14 -7.36 -3.01
C LYS A 32 6.66 -7.40 -3.39
N PRO A 33 6.21 -8.49 -4.04
CA PRO A 33 4.79 -8.72 -4.27
C PRO A 33 4.08 -8.99 -2.93
N VAL A 34 2.90 -8.39 -2.77
CA VAL A 34 2.05 -8.51 -1.59
C VAL A 34 0.59 -8.59 -2.01
N ILE A 35 -0.24 -9.15 -1.12
CA ILE A 35 -1.68 -8.97 -1.12
C ILE A 35 -2.00 -8.16 0.12
N VAL A 36 -2.67 -7.03 -0.04
CA VAL A 36 -3.04 -6.14 1.08
C VAL A 36 -4.53 -5.89 1.13
N THR A 37 -5.02 -5.55 2.31
CA THR A 37 -6.34 -4.93 2.49
C THR A 37 -6.19 -3.51 3.01
N MET A 38 -7.08 -2.62 2.58
CA MET A 38 -7.16 -1.25 3.10
C MET A 38 -8.58 -0.73 3.08
N PHE A 39 -8.90 0.20 3.98
CA PHE A 39 -10.14 0.98 3.92
C PHE A 39 -9.87 2.31 3.23
N VAL A 40 -10.56 2.57 2.11
CA VAL A 40 -10.41 3.83 1.36
C VAL A 40 -11.11 4.95 2.11
N ALA A 41 -10.33 5.77 2.80
CA ALA A 41 -10.82 6.78 3.74
C ALA A 41 -10.52 8.22 3.32
N LYS A 42 -9.72 8.40 2.27
CA LYS A 42 -9.38 9.70 1.69
C LYS A 42 -10.09 9.88 0.34
N PRO A 43 -10.32 11.13 -0.10
CA PRO A 43 -10.81 11.40 -1.44
C PRO A 43 -9.97 10.69 -2.50
N ILE A 44 -10.63 10.12 -3.50
CA ILE A 44 -9.97 9.42 -4.60
C ILE A 44 -9.41 10.44 -5.59
N ASP A 45 -8.17 10.24 -6.03
CA ASP A 45 -7.54 11.04 -7.08
C ASP A 45 -7.26 10.22 -8.34
N GLN A 46 -7.12 10.90 -9.47
CA GLN A 46 -6.82 10.31 -10.77
C GLN A 46 -5.54 10.93 -11.33
N LEU A 47 -4.46 10.15 -11.37
CA LEU A 47 -3.17 10.61 -11.87
C LEU A 47 -2.63 9.66 -12.94
N ARG A 48 -2.40 10.21 -14.14
CA ARG A 48 -1.79 9.48 -15.28
C ARG A 48 -2.49 8.14 -15.60
N GLY A 49 -3.83 8.12 -15.52
CA GLY A 49 -4.63 6.92 -15.80
C GLY A 49 -4.67 5.88 -14.67
N ARG A 50 -4.17 6.23 -13.47
CA ARG A 50 -4.29 5.42 -12.26
C ARG A 50 -5.28 6.05 -11.30
N THR A 51 -6.02 5.19 -10.60
CA THR A 51 -6.84 5.58 -9.45
C THR A 51 -5.98 5.52 -8.19
N ILE A 52 -5.80 6.65 -7.50
CA ILE A 52 -5.05 6.73 -6.25
C ILE A 52 -6.04 6.70 -5.09
N VAL A 53 -5.83 5.77 -4.17
CA VAL A 53 -6.65 5.63 -2.96
C VAL A 53 -5.78 5.71 -1.72
N GLY A 54 -6.28 6.39 -0.67
CA GLY A 54 -5.59 6.56 0.60
C GLY A 54 -6.31 5.89 1.76
N ALA A 55 -5.53 5.35 2.70
CA ALA A 55 -6.02 4.82 3.97
C ALA A 55 -6.26 5.95 4.98
N VAL A 56 -6.80 5.58 6.15
CA VAL A 56 -6.93 6.50 7.29
C VAL A 56 -5.56 6.97 7.76
N ASP A 57 -5.45 8.25 8.15
CA ASP A 57 -4.24 8.79 8.76
C ASP A 57 -3.99 8.19 10.14
N LEU A 58 -2.74 7.78 10.37
CA LEU A 58 -2.23 7.41 11.68
C LEU A 58 -1.38 8.56 12.25
N PRO A 59 -1.27 8.68 13.59
CA PRO A 59 -0.45 9.71 14.23
C PRO A 59 1.06 9.44 14.14
N ASP A 60 1.51 8.74 13.09
CA ASP A 60 2.92 8.47 12.79
C ASP A 60 3.47 9.30 11.62
N GLY A 61 2.61 10.07 10.94
CA GLY A 61 3.00 10.93 9.82
C GLY A 61 3.36 10.14 8.55
N ILE A 62 2.99 8.85 8.47
CA ILE A 62 3.25 7.99 7.32
C ILE A 62 2.00 7.89 6.46
N GLU A 63 2.15 8.26 5.19
CA GLU A 63 1.09 8.12 4.19
C GLU A 63 0.95 6.67 3.75
N ARG A 64 -0.27 6.19 3.61
CA ARG A 64 -0.59 4.81 3.22
C ARG A 64 -1.62 4.81 2.11
N GLY A 65 -1.32 4.13 1.01
CA GLY A 65 -2.23 4.14 -0.13
C GLY A 65 -1.92 3.11 -1.20
N ALA A 66 -2.79 3.04 -2.20
CA ALA A 66 -2.60 2.19 -3.36
C ALA A 66 -2.83 2.95 -4.66
N HIS A 67 -2.05 2.56 -5.68
CA HIS A 67 -2.23 2.99 -7.06
C HIS A 67 -2.85 1.83 -7.82
N LEU A 68 -4.11 1.98 -8.19
CA LEU A 68 -4.90 0.96 -8.87
C LEU A 68 -4.86 1.17 -10.39
N ASN A 69 -4.79 0.06 -11.12
CA ASN A 69 -4.91 0.00 -12.56
C ASN A 69 -6.40 0.13 -12.92
N GLY A 70 -6.75 1.21 -13.62
CA GLY A 70 -8.09 1.41 -14.17
C GLY A 70 -8.74 2.74 -13.81
N HIS A 71 -9.89 2.96 -14.45
CA HIS A 71 -10.66 4.19 -14.38
C HIS A 71 -11.78 4.10 -13.34
N CYS A 72 -11.63 4.88 -12.27
CA CYS A 72 -12.68 5.35 -11.36
C CYS A 72 -13.61 4.28 -10.79
N TYR A 73 -13.12 3.57 -9.78
CA TYR A 73 -13.98 2.83 -8.87
C TYR A 73 -14.49 3.81 -7.79
N ASN A 74 -15.81 3.94 -7.62
CA ASN A 74 -16.38 4.62 -6.46
C ASN A 74 -16.13 3.76 -5.20
N LEU A 75 -14.93 3.86 -4.63
CA LEU A 75 -14.45 3.02 -3.52
C LEU A 75 -14.43 3.73 -2.18
N GLU A 76 -14.72 5.03 -2.14
CA GLU A 76 -14.71 5.79 -0.88
C GLU A 76 -15.61 5.12 0.15
N GLY A 77 -15.10 4.95 1.37
CA GLY A 77 -15.80 4.24 2.43
C GLY A 77 -15.88 2.72 2.25
N THR A 78 -15.07 2.13 1.35
CA THR A 78 -15.05 0.68 1.09
C THR A 78 -13.73 0.05 1.52
N ARG A 79 -13.79 -1.17 2.04
CA ARG A 79 -12.61 -2.02 2.25
C ARG A 79 -12.31 -2.80 0.98
N ILE A 80 -11.09 -2.66 0.48
CA ILE A 80 -10.63 -3.30 -0.76
C ILE A 80 -9.46 -4.25 -0.46
N THR A 81 -9.26 -5.20 -1.37
CA THR A 81 -8.06 -6.06 -1.42
C THR A 81 -7.29 -5.72 -2.68
N VAL A 82 -5.99 -5.45 -2.56
CA VAL A 82 -5.10 -5.09 -3.68
C VAL A 82 -3.95 -6.09 -3.73
N THR A 83 -3.72 -6.66 -4.90
CA THR A 83 -2.53 -7.47 -5.19
C THR A 83 -1.56 -6.64 -6.00
N GLY A 84 -0.34 -6.47 -5.51
CA GLY A 84 0.59 -5.55 -6.14
C GLY A 84 1.99 -5.60 -5.54
N THR A 85 2.80 -4.60 -5.89
CA THR A 85 4.15 -4.44 -5.33
C THR A 85 4.13 -3.37 -4.25
N LEU A 86 4.67 -3.69 -3.07
CA LEU A 86 4.80 -2.73 -1.98
C LEU A 86 6.05 -1.88 -2.14
N TRP A 87 5.90 -0.57 -1.98
CA TRP A 87 6.99 0.41 -2.00
C TRP A 87 6.99 1.22 -0.71
N VAL A 88 8.20 1.47 -0.19
CA VAL A 88 8.43 2.50 0.84
C VAL A 88 9.23 3.61 0.18
N ILE A 89 8.63 4.80 0.14
CA ILE A 89 9.17 5.97 -0.56
C ILE A 89 9.41 7.07 0.47
N ASP A 90 10.65 7.52 0.59
CA ASP A 90 11.02 8.65 1.44
C ASP A 90 11.07 9.92 0.57
N HIS A 91 10.01 10.74 0.66
CA HIS A 91 9.89 12.01 -0.05
C HIS A 91 10.67 13.09 0.69
N ARG A 92 11.57 13.77 -0.04
CA ARG A 92 12.28 14.93 0.49
C ARG A 92 11.32 16.11 0.56
N ALA A 93 11.55 17.00 1.53
CA ALA A 93 10.84 18.28 1.59
C ALA A 93 10.99 19.04 0.27
N ALA A 94 9.91 19.67 -0.18
CA ALA A 94 9.84 20.38 -1.44
C ALA A 94 8.91 21.59 -1.35
N PHE A 95 9.13 22.58 -2.22
CA PHE A 95 8.17 23.65 -2.41
C PHE A 95 7.22 23.29 -3.56
N VAL A 96 5.92 23.34 -3.29
CA VAL A 96 4.86 23.16 -4.29
C VAL A 96 4.04 24.44 -4.30
N ASP A 97 4.03 25.15 -5.43
CA ASP A 97 3.35 26.44 -5.61
C ASP A 97 3.67 27.47 -4.51
N GLY A 98 4.93 27.51 -4.08
CA GLY A 98 5.41 28.43 -3.05
C GLY A 98 5.14 27.99 -1.60
N VAL A 99 4.45 26.86 -1.39
CA VAL A 99 4.21 26.28 -0.07
C VAL A 99 5.24 25.20 0.22
N LEU A 100 5.86 25.25 1.41
CA LEU A 100 6.75 24.19 1.88
C LEU A 100 5.91 22.96 2.26
N VAL A 101 6.10 21.87 1.52
CA VAL A 101 5.69 20.53 1.91
C VAL A 101 6.87 19.89 2.66
N PRO A 102 6.70 19.51 3.95
CA PRO A 102 7.78 18.88 4.71
C PRO A 102 8.16 17.53 4.09
N ALA A 103 9.26 16.92 4.53
CA ALA A 103 9.57 15.54 4.15
C ALA A 103 8.55 14.58 4.76
N TRP A 104 8.22 13.50 4.06
CA TRP A 104 7.34 12.45 4.56
C TRP A 104 7.72 11.09 3.98
N THR A 105 7.25 10.03 4.63
CA THR A 105 7.38 8.66 4.11
C THR A 105 6.01 8.18 3.65
N GLU A 106 5.99 7.47 2.54
CA GLU A 106 4.80 6.84 1.97
C GLU A 106 5.01 5.33 1.88
N ILE A 107 4.00 4.56 2.31
CA ILE A 107 3.86 3.13 2.07
C ILE A 107 2.80 2.95 0.99
N ARG A 108 3.24 2.60 -0.21
CA ARG A 108 2.39 2.48 -1.40
C ARG A 108 2.31 1.04 -1.86
N VAL A 109 1.12 0.60 -2.29
CA VAL A 109 0.99 -0.61 -3.11
C VAL A 109 0.63 -0.22 -4.53
N GLU A 110 1.43 -0.63 -5.50
CA GLU A 110 1.08 -0.47 -6.92
C GLU A 110 0.49 -1.77 -7.44
N GLU A 111 -0.75 -1.72 -7.90
CA GLU A 111 -1.43 -2.86 -8.53
C GLU A 111 -0.69 -3.32 -9.79
N ASN A 112 -0.56 -4.63 -9.94
CA ASN A 112 0.07 -5.26 -11.12
C ASN A 112 -0.91 -5.41 -12.28
#